data_AF-A0A8H7J0R6-F1
#
_entry.id   AF-A0A8H7J0R6-F1
#
_cell.length_a   1.000
_cell.length_b   1.000
_cell.length_c   1.000
_cell.angle_alpha   90.00
_cell.angle_beta   90.00
_cell.angle_gamma   90.00
#
_symmetry.space_group_name_H-M   'P 1'
#
loop_
_entity.id
_entity.type
_entity.pdbx_description
1 polymer ?
#
loop_
_entity_poly.entity_id
_entity_poly.type
_entity_poly.pdbx_seq_one_letter_code
_entity_poly.pdbx_strand_id
1 'polypeptide(L)'
;MADFNEQKTPLTLDNIQAWAHLEFPEAFKALPRASRVSYIDIEETSFNRVIQRSLGRSTHKKLLVIGDYAPGDDVEDSKVVAHVHEHDTEITFYRLSEETVQGKPELHPVRATSNVAFYSPFSKVGDDTGGSKAIHRVSAVILYYFLASELVNELVRHKNDSRWFAKNFREACDWIGNDGDRPSTASRPGTARRESDKDSFELPTKIKREREEYTPQGTPKPKRINHSRKTSQVSDYAPSPATEFFPTRRRPSHIRKPSNLSEGILSPTDEVLADETMLKHAYSGLQQECAQIKSKLAATKERMKLAEALVHSRDIDLHLSKVRVERAERDAAAARKELNDLKTSLLKDIERVVMNKFAGGSVSSENSEMSSA
;
A
#
# COMPACT_ATOMS: atom_id res chain seq x y z
N MET A 1 -10.14 22.36 27.70
CA MET A 1 -9.50 21.75 26.52
C MET A 1 -10.13 22.39 25.30
N ALA A 2 -9.32 22.86 24.34
CA ALA A 2 -9.86 23.43 23.12
C ALA A 2 -10.38 22.30 22.23
N ASP A 3 -11.64 22.38 21.81
CA ASP A 3 -12.22 21.43 20.87
C ASP A 3 -11.41 21.44 19.58
N PHE A 4 -10.89 20.27 19.17
CA PHE A 4 -10.15 20.14 17.93
C PHE A 4 -11.10 20.39 16.75
N ASN A 5 -10.91 21.53 16.08
CA ASN A 5 -11.63 21.85 14.87
C ASN A 5 -10.85 21.33 13.67
N GLU A 6 -11.35 20.27 13.05
CA GLU A 6 -10.73 19.62 11.88
C GLU A 6 -10.36 20.59 10.76
N GLN A 7 -10.97 21.77 10.66
CA GLN A 7 -10.72 22.76 9.60
C GLN A 7 -9.83 23.93 10.03
N LYS A 8 -9.75 24.22 11.34
CA LYS A 8 -9.12 25.45 11.85
C LYS A 8 -7.94 25.20 12.79
N THR A 9 -7.94 24.11 13.55
CA THR A 9 -6.88 23.82 14.52
C THR A 9 -5.58 23.47 13.79
N PRO A 10 -4.43 24.07 14.13
CA PRO A 10 -3.14 23.72 13.53
C PRO A 10 -2.87 22.21 13.60
N LEU A 11 -2.38 21.60 12.51
CA LEU A 11 -2.13 20.16 12.44
C LEU A 11 -0.73 19.82 12.99
N THR A 12 -0.50 20.18 14.25
CA THR A 12 0.70 19.87 15.03
C THR A 12 0.54 18.53 15.75
N LEU A 13 1.67 17.95 16.19
CA LEU A 13 1.67 16.66 16.88
C LEU A 13 0.76 16.65 18.10
N ASP A 14 0.91 17.65 18.98
CA ASP A 14 0.15 17.77 20.22
C ASP A 14 -1.36 17.85 19.98
N ASN A 15 -1.79 18.65 18.99
CA ASN A 15 -3.20 18.82 18.66
C ASN A 15 -3.81 17.53 18.11
N ILE A 16 -3.07 16.83 17.23
CA ILE A 16 -3.52 15.58 16.62
C ILE A 16 -3.58 14.46 17.67
N GLN A 17 -2.58 14.35 18.54
CA GLN A 17 -2.58 13.35 19.61
C GLN A 17 -3.70 13.60 20.63
N ALA A 18 -3.87 14.85 21.07
CA ALA A 18 -4.94 15.22 21.99
C ALA A 18 -6.33 14.90 21.41
N TRP A 19 -6.53 15.21 20.13
CA TRP A 19 -7.75 14.87 19.41
C TRP A 19 -7.96 13.36 19.28
N ALA A 20 -6.95 12.61 18.85
CA ALA A 20 -7.05 11.15 18.65
C ALA A 20 -7.31 10.40 19.97
N HIS A 21 -6.65 10.81 21.06
CA HIS A 21 -6.90 10.26 22.39
C HIS A 21 -8.30 10.54 22.92
N LEU A 22 -8.94 11.64 22.51
CA LEU A 22 -10.30 11.97 22.90
C LEU A 22 -11.34 11.24 22.04
N GLU A 23 -11.16 11.23 20.71
CA GLU A 23 -12.18 10.82 19.75
C GLU A 23 -12.16 9.33 19.39
N PHE A 24 -11.00 8.67 19.45
CA PHE A 24 -10.86 7.25 19.10
C PHE A 24 -9.67 6.59 19.83
N PRO A 25 -9.66 6.60 21.19
CA PRO A 25 -8.51 6.19 21.99
C PRO A 25 -8.03 4.77 21.72
N GLU A 26 -8.94 3.81 21.57
CA GLU A 26 -8.57 2.40 21.38
C GLU A 26 -7.97 2.15 20.00
N ALA A 27 -8.58 2.68 18.94
CA ALA A 27 -8.04 2.60 17.58
C ALA A 27 -6.69 3.31 17.46
N PHE A 28 -6.52 4.45 18.14
CA PHE A 28 -5.26 5.18 18.15
C PHE A 28 -4.14 4.45 18.92
N LYS A 29 -4.46 3.81 20.05
CA LYS A 29 -3.51 2.99 20.81
C LYS A 29 -2.97 1.79 20.02
N ALA A 30 -3.77 1.26 19.08
CA ALA A 30 -3.35 0.16 18.22
C ALA A 30 -2.27 0.55 17.20
N LEU A 31 -2.12 1.86 16.93
CA LEU A 31 -1.10 2.35 16.00
C LEU A 31 0.31 2.13 16.58
N PRO A 32 1.24 1.48 15.84
CA PRO A 32 2.61 1.33 16.30
C PRO A 32 3.28 2.67 16.57
N ARG A 33 4.14 2.72 17.60
CA ARG A 33 4.96 3.91 17.88
C ARG A 33 5.89 4.23 16.70
N ALA A 34 6.19 5.51 16.50
CA ALA A 34 7.08 5.98 15.43
C ALA A 34 8.48 5.35 15.48
N SER A 35 8.95 4.94 16.66
CA SER A 35 10.22 4.21 16.82
C SER A 35 10.23 2.79 16.24
N ARG A 36 9.06 2.23 15.88
CA ARG A 36 8.94 0.88 15.31
C ARG A 36 8.90 0.88 13.79
N VAL A 37 8.84 2.04 13.14
CA VAL A 37 8.95 2.16 11.68
C VAL A 37 10.38 2.50 11.28
N SER A 38 10.80 2.02 10.11
CA SER A 38 12.19 2.14 9.66
C SER A 38 12.36 3.34 8.73
N TYR A 39 13.43 4.12 8.97
CA TYR A 39 13.83 5.23 8.11
C TYR A 39 15.21 4.99 7.52
N ILE A 40 15.43 5.54 6.32
CA ILE A 40 16.72 5.54 5.62
C ILE A 40 17.15 6.99 5.41
N ASP A 41 18.44 7.27 5.55
CA ASP A 41 18.99 8.59 5.26
C ASP A 41 19.16 8.81 3.76
N ILE A 42 18.72 9.97 3.26
CA ILE A 42 18.88 10.36 1.86
C ILE A 42 20.38 10.39 1.49
N GLU A 43 21.25 10.71 2.44
CA GLU A 43 22.71 10.73 2.23
C GLU A 43 23.30 9.36 1.93
N GLU A 44 22.63 8.29 2.37
CA GLU A 44 23.01 6.89 2.11
C GLU A 44 22.54 6.42 0.73
N THR A 45 21.72 7.22 0.03
CA THR A 45 21.15 6.86 -1.28
C THR A 45 21.78 7.66 -2.42
N SER A 46 21.89 7.05 -3.59
CA SER A 46 22.17 7.75 -4.85
C SER A 46 20.86 8.09 -5.55
N PHE A 47 20.86 9.15 -6.34
CA PHE A 47 19.67 9.55 -7.07
C PHE A 47 20.01 10.34 -8.32
N ASN A 48 19.12 10.26 -9.32
CA ASN A 48 19.24 11.04 -10.53
C ASN A 48 18.92 12.53 -10.31
N ARG A 49 19.23 13.37 -11.32
CA ARG A 49 19.06 14.83 -11.26
C ARG A 49 17.61 15.28 -11.03
N VAL A 50 16.62 14.45 -11.38
CA VAL A 50 15.18 14.76 -11.20
C VAL A 50 14.80 14.61 -9.73
N ILE A 51 15.20 13.50 -9.11
CA ILE A 51 14.95 13.22 -7.69
C ILE A 51 15.74 14.18 -6.81
N GLN A 52 16.97 14.55 -7.20
CA GLN A 52 17.78 15.55 -6.49
C GLN A 52 17.05 16.89 -6.33
N ARG A 53 16.33 17.34 -7.36
CA ARG A 53 15.57 18.60 -7.28
C ARG A 53 14.36 18.49 -6.36
N SER A 54 13.76 17.30 -6.27
CA SER A 54 12.61 17.02 -5.42
C SER A 54 13.03 16.92 -3.95
N LEU A 55 14.01 16.06 -3.64
CA LEU A 55 14.49 15.81 -2.28
C LEU A 55 15.40 16.93 -1.76
N GLY A 56 16.17 17.59 -2.62
CA GLY A 56 17.09 18.67 -2.23
C GLY A 56 16.39 19.94 -1.73
N ARG A 57 15.06 20.03 -1.84
CA ARG A 57 14.23 21.09 -1.26
C ARG A 57 13.62 20.69 0.09
N SER A 58 13.85 19.47 0.55
CA SER A 58 13.35 19.00 1.83
C SER A 58 14.23 19.51 2.97
N THR A 59 13.60 19.85 4.10
CA THR A 59 14.30 20.24 5.33
C THR A 59 14.80 19.03 6.12
N HIS A 60 14.20 17.85 5.91
CA HIS A 60 14.65 16.60 6.49
C HIS A 60 15.22 15.66 5.44
N LYS A 61 16.20 14.85 5.84
CA LYS A 61 16.91 13.91 4.96
C LYS A 61 16.53 12.45 5.22
N LYS A 62 15.28 12.19 5.58
CA LYS A 62 14.78 10.84 5.93
C LYS A 62 13.74 10.35 4.92
N LEU A 63 13.80 9.06 4.62
CA LEU A 63 12.86 8.31 3.79
C LEU A 63 12.25 7.21 4.65
N LEU A 64 10.92 7.10 4.68
CA LEU A 64 10.22 6.09 5.46
C LEU A 64 10.06 4.81 4.64
N VAL A 65 10.51 3.67 5.15
CA VAL A 65 10.29 2.36 4.51
C VAL A 65 8.85 1.92 4.72
N ILE A 66 8.13 1.66 3.62
CA ILE A 66 6.69 1.37 3.66
C ILE A 66 6.31 0.00 3.11
N GLY A 67 7.20 -0.69 2.40
CA GLY A 67 6.91 -2.01 1.81
C GLY A 67 7.94 -2.45 0.80
N ASP A 68 7.61 -3.49 0.05
CA ASP A 68 8.37 -4.00 -1.09
C ASP A 68 7.65 -3.70 -2.41
N TYR A 69 8.44 -3.53 -3.47
CA TYR A 69 7.94 -3.30 -4.80
C TYR A 69 7.58 -4.65 -5.43
N ALA A 70 6.29 -4.90 -5.64
CA ALA A 70 5.73 -6.15 -6.15
C ALA A 70 4.88 -5.92 -7.42
N PRO A 71 5.49 -5.58 -8.57
CA PRO A 71 4.77 -5.37 -9.83
C PRO A 71 4.40 -6.68 -10.57
N GLY A 72 4.95 -7.84 -10.14
CA GLY A 72 4.83 -9.15 -10.82
C GLY A 72 6.20 -9.81 -11.07
N ASP A 73 6.20 -10.98 -11.72
CA ASP A 73 7.29 -11.99 -11.77
C ASP A 73 8.66 -11.57 -12.38
N ASP A 74 8.93 -10.31 -12.68
CA ASP A 74 10.15 -9.90 -13.43
C ASP A 74 10.93 -8.74 -12.77
N VAL A 75 10.73 -8.44 -11.48
CA VAL A 75 11.47 -7.35 -10.81
C VAL A 75 12.01 -7.81 -9.47
N GLU A 76 13.31 -7.61 -9.26
CA GLU A 76 14.02 -7.84 -8.00
C GLU A 76 13.35 -7.10 -6.83
N ASP A 77 13.43 -7.69 -5.63
CA ASP A 77 12.82 -7.23 -4.40
C ASP A 77 13.37 -5.85 -3.98
N SER A 78 12.79 -4.79 -4.55
CA SER A 78 13.19 -3.41 -4.26
C SER A 78 12.34 -2.85 -3.13
N LYS A 79 12.97 -2.31 -2.08
CA LYS A 79 12.22 -1.63 -1.00
C LYS A 79 11.54 -0.38 -1.52
N VAL A 80 10.31 -0.13 -1.10
CA VAL A 80 9.57 1.09 -1.38
C VAL A 80 9.64 2.01 -0.17
N VAL A 81 10.02 3.25 -0.45
CA VAL A 81 10.14 4.32 0.54
C VAL A 81 9.25 5.51 0.20
N ALA A 82 8.77 6.20 1.23
CA ALA A 82 7.97 7.41 1.12
C ALA A 82 8.74 8.62 1.65
N HIS A 83 8.55 9.76 1.01
CA HIS A 83 9.07 11.06 1.42
C HIS A 83 7.93 12.08 1.49
N VAL A 84 7.88 12.84 2.57
CA VAL A 84 6.93 13.95 2.75
C VAL A 84 7.63 15.27 2.43
N HIS A 85 7.03 16.09 1.58
CA HIS A 85 7.55 17.44 1.32
C HIS A 85 6.88 18.46 2.25
N GLU A 86 7.69 19.20 3.02
CA GLU A 86 7.21 20.18 4.01
C GLU A 86 6.26 21.22 3.40
N HIS A 87 6.53 21.67 2.17
CA HIS A 87 5.81 22.79 1.56
C HIS A 87 4.53 22.42 0.81
N ASP A 88 4.24 21.14 0.57
CA ASP A 88 3.05 20.76 -0.21
C ASP A 88 2.24 19.59 0.36
N THR A 89 2.63 18.98 1.48
CA THR A 89 2.07 17.69 1.98
C THR A 89 1.98 16.58 0.95
N GLU A 90 2.59 16.78 -0.22
CA GLU A 90 2.70 15.76 -1.24
C GLU A 90 3.65 14.69 -0.73
N ILE A 91 3.18 13.44 -0.84
CA ILE A 91 3.96 12.27 -0.51
C ILE A 91 4.47 11.71 -1.82
N THR A 92 5.78 11.62 -1.94
CA THR A 92 6.43 11.03 -3.10
C THR A 92 6.95 9.65 -2.74
N PHE A 93 6.68 8.67 -3.59
CA PHE A 93 7.09 7.28 -3.40
C PHE A 93 8.26 6.96 -4.32
N TYR A 94 9.27 6.29 -3.77
CA TYR A 94 10.45 5.84 -4.48
C TYR A 94 10.69 4.35 -4.21
N ARG A 95 11.27 3.65 -5.17
CA ARG A 95 11.86 2.33 -4.97
C ARG A 95 13.37 2.50 -4.80
N LEU A 96 13.95 1.75 -3.87
CA LEU A 96 15.37 1.58 -3.70
C LEU A 96 15.81 0.39 -4.54
N SER A 97 16.65 0.66 -5.54
CA SER A 97 17.30 -0.39 -6.32
C SER A 97 18.29 -1.16 -5.44
N GLU A 98 18.39 -2.46 -5.64
CA GLU A 98 19.50 -3.26 -5.11
C GLU A 98 20.82 -2.91 -5.83
N GLU A 99 20.76 -2.47 -7.09
CA GLU A 99 21.92 -1.99 -7.82
C GLU A 99 22.45 -0.69 -7.18
N THR A 100 23.67 -0.77 -6.67
CA THR A 100 24.34 0.39 -6.07
C THR A 100 25.09 1.19 -7.13
N VAL A 101 24.72 2.46 -7.30
CA VAL A 101 25.53 3.42 -8.07
C VAL A 101 26.51 4.08 -7.12
N GLN A 102 27.81 3.93 -7.38
CA GLN A 102 28.88 4.45 -6.50
C GLN A 102 28.82 3.90 -5.06
N GLY A 103 28.37 2.66 -4.88
CA GLY A 103 28.24 2.03 -3.57
C GLY A 103 27.02 2.50 -2.74
N LYS A 104 26.11 3.27 -3.33
CA LYS A 104 24.85 3.70 -2.71
C LYS A 104 23.64 3.21 -3.51
N PRO A 105 22.59 2.67 -2.86
CA PRO A 105 21.36 2.25 -3.54
C PRO A 105 20.71 3.42 -4.29
N GLU A 106 20.28 3.19 -5.53
CA GLU A 106 19.66 4.23 -6.35
C GLU A 106 18.15 4.35 -6.10
N LEU A 107 17.65 5.57 -6.01
CA LEU A 107 16.21 5.85 -5.94
C LEU A 107 15.60 5.95 -7.34
N HIS A 108 14.45 5.30 -7.53
CA HIS A 108 13.61 5.50 -8.72
C HIS A 108 12.16 5.82 -8.33
N PRO A 109 11.45 6.68 -9.08
CA PRO A 109 10.08 7.05 -8.75
C PRO A 109 9.10 5.88 -8.95
N VAL A 110 8.19 5.69 -7.98
CA VAL A 110 7.09 4.72 -8.08
C VAL A 110 5.86 5.42 -8.64
N ARG A 111 5.37 4.94 -9.80
CA ARG A 111 4.24 5.55 -10.53
C ARG A 111 2.87 5.13 -10.01
N ALA A 112 2.77 3.96 -9.39
CA ALA A 112 1.52 3.40 -8.90
C ALA A 112 1.77 2.61 -7.62
N THR A 113 0.99 2.90 -6.59
CA THR A 113 1.06 2.24 -5.28
C THR A 113 0.34 0.88 -5.25
N SER A 114 -0.36 0.54 -6.34
CA SER A 114 -0.92 -0.80 -6.56
C SER A 114 0.12 -1.90 -6.67
N ASN A 115 1.38 -1.54 -6.94
CA ASN A 115 2.51 -2.45 -7.10
C ASN A 115 3.35 -2.50 -5.81
N VAL A 116 2.79 -2.14 -4.66
CA VAL A 116 3.52 -2.07 -3.40
C VAL A 116 2.90 -3.07 -2.43
N ALA A 117 3.70 -4.04 -2.02
CA ALA A 117 3.40 -4.92 -0.92
C ALA A 117 3.76 -4.19 0.39
N PHE A 118 2.78 -3.48 0.94
CA PHE A 118 2.99 -2.68 2.14
C PHE A 118 3.41 -3.52 3.36
N TYR A 119 4.27 -2.97 4.20
CA TYR A 119 4.57 -3.52 5.51
C TYR A 119 3.55 -3.04 6.55
N SER A 120 3.44 -3.77 7.66
CA SER A 120 2.69 -3.27 8.81
C SER A 120 3.31 -1.96 9.32
N PRO A 121 2.51 -0.94 9.67
CA PRO A 121 1.04 -0.94 9.75
C PRO A 121 0.33 -0.56 8.44
N PHE A 122 1.05 -0.16 7.40
CA PHE A 122 0.48 0.30 6.13
C PHE A 122 -0.26 -0.79 5.35
N SER A 123 0.06 -2.07 5.57
CA SER A 123 -0.72 -3.18 5.02
C SER A 123 -2.12 -3.29 5.60
N LYS A 124 -2.35 -2.75 6.81
CA LYS A 124 -3.60 -2.90 7.57
C LYS A 124 -4.61 -1.78 7.31
N VAL A 125 -4.36 -0.87 6.37
CA VAL A 125 -5.25 0.29 6.12
C VAL A 125 -6.07 0.17 4.83
N GLY A 126 -6.15 -1.03 4.23
CA GLY A 126 -6.79 -1.24 2.92
C GLY A 126 -7.64 -2.50 2.88
N ASP A 127 -8.71 -2.44 2.08
CA ASP A 127 -9.29 -3.65 1.51
C ASP A 127 -8.35 -4.14 0.39
N ASP A 128 -8.25 -5.46 0.22
CA ASP A 128 -7.42 -6.17 -0.79
C ASP A 128 -7.61 -5.70 -2.25
N THR A 129 -8.50 -4.74 -2.50
CA THR A 129 -8.84 -4.20 -3.82
C THR A 129 -7.94 -3.05 -4.28
N GLY A 130 -7.01 -2.55 -3.45
CA GLY A 130 -6.00 -1.56 -3.88
C GLY A 130 -6.58 -0.24 -4.39
N GLY A 131 -7.81 0.11 -3.98
CA GLY A 131 -8.52 1.29 -4.45
C GLY A 131 -7.93 2.62 -3.96
N SER A 132 -8.32 3.72 -4.61
CA SER A 132 -7.85 5.09 -4.31
C SER A 132 -8.10 5.55 -2.86
N LYS A 133 -9.03 4.92 -2.13
CA LYS A 133 -9.26 5.22 -0.71
C LYS A 133 -8.22 4.60 0.22
N ALA A 134 -7.70 3.42 -0.11
CA ALA A 134 -6.67 2.77 0.69
C ALA A 134 -5.39 3.62 0.70
N ILE A 135 -5.00 4.15 -0.46
CA ILE A 135 -3.80 5.00 -0.54
C ILE A 135 -3.95 6.30 0.25
N HIS A 136 -5.13 6.93 0.28
CA HIS A 136 -5.34 8.11 1.12
C HIS A 136 -5.16 7.82 2.62
N ARG A 137 -5.61 6.64 3.09
CA ARG A 137 -5.40 6.19 4.47
C ARG A 137 -3.92 5.91 4.75
N VAL A 138 -3.23 5.21 3.85
CA VAL A 138 -1.75 5.00 3.93
C VAL A 138 -1.05 6.35 4.03
N SER A 139 -1.38 7.29 3.14
CA SER A 139 -0.79 8.63 3.11
C SER A 139 -1.02 9.39 4.43
N ALA A 140 -2.20 9.32 5.02
CA ALA A 140 -2.47 9.96 6.30
C ALA A 140 -1.61 9.37 7.44
N VAL A 141 -1.40 8.04 7.46
CA VAL A 141 -0.52 7.39 8.44
C VAL A 141 0.94 7.78 8.23
N ILE A 142 1.41 7.88 6.98
CA ILE A 142 2.76 8.36 6.66
C ILE A 142 2.96 9.78 7.19
N LEU A 143 2.03 10.70 6.90
CA LEU A 143 2.11 12.09 7.39
C LEU A 143 2.18 12.14 8.92
N TYR A 144 1.37 11.33 9.60
CA TYR A 144 1.42 11.23 11.06
C TYR A 144 2.79 10.73 11.55
N TYR A 145 3.41 9.73 10.91
CA TYR A 145 4.73 9.26 11.32
C TYR A 145 5.83 10.31 11.14
N PHE A 146 5.81 11.09 10.05
CA PHE A 146 6.76 12.19 9.89
C PHE A 146 6.56 13.28 10.95
N LEU A 147 5.32 13.56 11.34
CA LEU A 147 4.99 14.47 12.43
C LEU A 147 5.43 13.93 13.80
N ALA A 148 5.16 12.65 14.08
CA ALA A 148 5.49 11.98 15.34
C ALA A 148 6.99 11.71 15.52
N SER A 149 7.75 11.68 14.42
CA SER A 149 9.21 11.62 14.43
C SER A 149 9.87 13.00 14.43
N GLU A 150 9.10 14.08 14.59
CA GLU A 150 9.60 15.47 14.60
C GLU A 150 10.37 15.86 13.33
N LEU A 151 10.14 15.14 12.22
CA LEU A 151 10.71 15.46 10.91
C LEU A 151 9.94 16.60 10.25
N VAL A 152 8.65 16.69 10.54
CA VAL A 152 7.76 17.76 10.11
C VAL A 152 7.10 18.35 11.35
N ASN A 153 7.11 19.67 11.50
CA ASN A 153 6.58 20.35 12.69
C ASN A 153 5.05 20.54 12.62
N GLU A 154 4.53 20.79 11.43
CA GLU A 154 3.11 21.02 11.17
C GLU A 154 2.73 20.51 9.78
N LEU A 155 1.58 19.83 9.68
CA LEU A 155 1.05 19.39 8.39
C LEU A 155 0.29 20.52 7.69
N VAL A 156 0.64 20.80 6.43
CA VAL A 156 -0.12 21.73 5.59
C VAL A 156 -1.46 21.11 5.22
N ARG A 157 -2.53 21.92 5.24
CA ARG A 157 -3.86 21.43 4.87
C ARG A 157 -3.95 21.21 3.37
N HIS A 158 -4.59 20.12 2.97
CA HIS A 158 -4.79 19.81 1.56
C HIS A 158 -5.62 20.91 0.88
N LYS A 159 -5.11 21.45 -0.24
CA LYS A 159 -5.65 22.64 -0.94
C LYS A 159 -7.15 22.54 -1.26
N ASN A 160 -7.64 21.34 -1.57
CA ASN A 160 -9.03 21.11 -1.98
C ASN A 160 -9.94 20.58 -0.86
N ASP A 161 -9.38 20.08 0.24
CA ASP A 161 -10.18 19.48 1.33
C ASP A 161 -9.43 19.62 2.66
N SER A 162 -9.87 20.60 3.47
CA SER A 162 -9.24 20.88 4.76
C SER A 162 -9.40 19.75 5.79
N ARG A 163 -10.37 18.85 5.60
CA ARG A 163 -10.61 17.70 6.50
C ARG A 163 -9.96 16.42 6.01
N TRP A 164 -9.27 16.46 4.86
CA TRP A 164 -8.71 15.27 4.23
C TRP A 164 -7.82 14.47 5.19
N PHE A 165 -6.91 15.14 5.90
CA PHE A 165 -6.04 14.45 6.86
C PHE A 165 -6.84 13.82 8.00
N ALA A 166 -7.63 14.61 8.74
CA ALA A 166 -8.36 14.13 9.92
C ALA A 166 -9.29 12.95 9.58
N LYS A 167 -10.03 13.06 8.47
CA LYS A 167 -10.92 11.98 8.01
C LYS A 167 -10.16 10.70 7.70
N ASN A 168 -9.12 10.78 6.85
CA ASN A 168 -8.38 9.59 6.43
C ASN A 168 -7.53 9.01 7.56
N PHE A 169 -7.04 9.84 8.49
CA PHE A 169 -6.29 9.39 9.64
C PHE A 169 -7.16 8.62 10.64
N ARG A 170 -8.36 9.13 10.97
CA ARG A 170 -9.31 8.40 11.80
C ARG A 170 -9.68 7.07 11.17
N GLU A 171 -10.07 7.08 9.90
CA GLU A 171 -10.39 5.85 9.16
C GLU A 171 -9.19 4.88 9.19
N ALA A 172 -7.97 5.34 8.97
CA ALA A 172 -6.77 4.49 9.00
C ALA A 172 -6.56 3.84 10.38
N CYS A 173 -6.72 4.60 11.47
CA CYS A 173 -6.62 4.06 12.83
C CYS A 173 -7.69 3.00 13.09
N ASP A 174 -8.93 3.21 12.64
CA ASP A 174 -10.00 2.22 12.81
C ASP A 174 -9.67 0.91 12.08
N TRP A 175 -9.11 0.98 10.87
CA TRP A 175 -8.68 -0.21 10.12
C TRP A 175 -7.52 -0.93 10.82
N ILE A 176 -6.50 -0.19 11.27
CA ILE A 176 -5.35 -0.76 12.00
C ILE A 176 -5.80 -1.40 13.32
N GLY A 177 -6.72 -0.76 14.03
CA GLY A 177 -7.30 -1.27 15.27
C GLY A 177 -8.11 -2.55 15.08
N ASN A 178 -8.66 -2.77 13.89
CA ASN A 178 -9.32 -4.02 13.49
C ASN A 178 -8.39 -4.97 12.71
N ASP A 179 -7.07 -4.81 12.85
CA ASP A 179 -6.05 -5.67 12.22
C ASP A 179 -6.14 -5.77 10.69
N GLY A 180 -6.68 -4.75 10.03
CA GLY A 180 -6.91 -4.75 8.58
C GLY A 180 -8.28 -5.24 8.16
N ASP A 181 -9.10 -5.73 9.08
CA ASP A 181 -10.50 -6.03 8.81
C ASP A 181 -11.31 -4.75 8.67
N ARG A 182 -12.29 -4.78 7.76
CA ARG A 182 -13.17 -3.64 7.51
C ARG A 182 -13.89 -3.26 8.81
N PRO A 183 -13.69 -2.03 9.34
CA PRO A 183 -14.36 -1.59 10.55
C PRO A 183 -15.88 -1.67 10.39
N SER A 184 -16.56 -2.26 11.38
CA SER A 184 -18.02 -2.36 11.38
C SER A 184 -18.65 -0.96 11.39
N THR A 185 -19.59 -0.71 10.48
CA THR A 185 -20.31 0.58 10.41
C THR A 185 -21.24 0.82 11.59
N ALA A 186 -21.35 -0.14 12.53
CA ALA A 186 -22.21 -0.05 13.70
C ALA A 186 -21.74 0.97 14.75
N SER A 187 -20.48 1.42 14.70
CA SER A 187 -19.92 2.36 15.67
C SER A 187 -19.73 3.77 15.10
N ARG A 188 -20.69 4.28 14.33
CA ARG A 188 -20.81 5.74 14.15
C ARG A 188 -21.52 6.31 15.38
N PRO A 189 -20.87 7.13 16.23
CA PRO A 189 -21.59 7.88 17.24
C PRO A 189 -22.48 8.88 16.51
N GLY A 190 -23.80 8.73 16.62
CA GLY A 190 -24.75 9.68 16.04
C GLY A 190 -25.70 9.10 14.99
N THR A 191 -26.34 7.96 15.26
CA THR A 191 -27.79 7.81 15.04
C THR A 191 -28.28 6.70 15.95
N ALA A 192 -28.92 7.09 17.05
CA ALA A 192 -29.65 6.14 17.89
C ALA A 192 -30.72 5.47 17.02
N ARG A 193 -30.58 4.17 16.76
CA ARG A 193 -31.68 3.36 16.28
C ARG A 193 -31.80 2.14 17.19
N ARG A 194 -32.86 2.21 17.99
CA ARG A 194 -33.46 1.22 18.89
C ARG A 194 -32.92 -0.20 18.76
N GLU A 195 -32.55 -0.73 19.93
CA GLU A 195 -32.67 -2.11 20.31
C GLU A 195 -33.83 -2.82 19.61
N SER A 196 -33.50 -3.94 18.97
CA SER A 196 -34.40 -5.07 18.90
C SER A 196 -33.52 -6.31 18.89
N ASP A 197 -33.41 -6.91 20.08
CA ASP A 197 -33.08 -8.31 20.26
C ASP A 197 -33.86 -9.16 19.26
N LYS A 198 -33.16 -10.05 18.57
CA LYS A 198 -33.59 -11.43 18.34
C LYS A 198 -32.44 -12.24 17.76
N ASP A 199 -31.93 -13.12 18.61
CA ASP A 199 -31.33 -14.39 18.22
C ASP A 199 -32.18 -15.11 17.17
N SER A 200 -31.55 -15.54 16.07
CA SER A 200 -31.55 -16.95 15.64
C SER A 200 -30.96 -17.09 14.22
N PHE A 201 -29.91 -17.90 14.15
CA PHE A 201 -29.47 -18.75 13.04
C PHE A 201 -30.43 -18.93 11.84
N GLU A 202 -29.91 -18.74 10.61
CA GLU A 202 -29.84 -19.71 9.50
C GLU A 202 -29.66 -19.01 8.13
N LEU A 203 -28.57 -19.34 7.45
CA LEU A 203 -28.48 -19.24 5.98
C LEU A 203 -29.35 -20.36 5.38
N PRO A 204 -30.04 -20.10 4.25
CA PRO A 204 -29.61 -20.83 3.07
C PRO A 204 -29.62 -20.03 1.76
N THR A 205 -28.59 -20.32 0.99
CA THR A 205 -28.40 -20.20 -0.46
C THR A 205 -29.67 -20.32 -1.31
N LYS A 206 -29.91 -19.35 -2.22
CA LYS A 206 -30.49 -19.62 -3.55
C LYS A 206 -29.88 -18.69 -4.61
N ILE A 207 -29.11 -19.30 -5.50
CA ILE A 207 -28.80 -18.82 -6.85
C ILE A 207 -30.09 -18.86 -7.67
N LYS A 208 -30.41 -17.77 -8.38
CA LYS A 208 -31.21 -17.80 -9.60
C LYS A 208 -30.70 -16.75 -10.58
N ARG A 209 -30.08 -17.23 -11.67
CA ARG A 209 -29.97 -16.54 -12.96
C ARG A 209 -31.28 -16.74 -13.74
N GLU A 210 -31.41 -15.92 -14.79
CA GLU A 210 -32.41 -15.84 -15.89
C GLU A 210 -33.32 -14.62 -15.76
N ARG A 211 -33.05 -13.51 -16.46
CA ARG A 211 -33.11 -13.20 -17.92
C ARG A 211 -34.54 -12.87 -18.34
N GLU A 212 -34.79 -11.60 -18.66
CA GLU A 212 -35.46 -11.23 -19.93
C GLU A 212 -35.27 -9.75 -20.28
N GLU A 213 -35.05 -9.55 -21.58
CA GLU A 213 -34.87 -8.30 -22.31
C GLU A 213 -36.08 -7.37 -22.22
N TYR A 214 -35.85 -6.09 -21.89
CA TYR A 214 -36.62 -4.98 -22.46
C TYR A 214 -35.80 -3.68 -22.43
N THR A 215 -35.39 -3.21 -23.60
CA THR A 215 -34.98 -1.82 -23.89
C THR A 215 -35.63 -1.47 -25.23
N PRO A 216 -35.88 -0.20 -25.62
CA PRO A 216 -35.41 1.04 -25.00
C PRO A 216 -36.40 2.24 -25.00
N GLN A 217 -36.23 3.19 -24.07
CA GLN A 217 -36.51 4.61 -24.39
C GLN A 217 -35.89 5.57 -23.36
N GLY A 218 -35.15 6.57 -23.85
CA GLY A 218 -34.94 7.84 -23.15
C GLY A 218 -33.62 8.03 -22.39
N THR A 219 -32.49 8.13 -23.09
CA THR A 219 -31.28 8.75 -22.54
C THR A 219 -31.32 10.27 -22.75
N PRO A 220 -31.02 11.08 -21.72
CA PRO A 220 -30.42 12.40 -21.93
C PRO A 220 -28.91 12.31 -21.79
N LYS A 221 -28.21 12.78 -22.83
CA LYS A 221 -26.75 12.77 -23.02
C LYS A 221 -25.98 13.42 -21.85
N PRO A 222 -24.78 12.89 -21.49
CA PRO A 222 -23.86 13.58 -20.59
C PRO A 222 -23.20 14.79 -21.27
N LYS A 223 -23.12 15.92 -20.53
CA LYS A 223 -22.38 17.13 -20.91
C LYS A 223 -20.87 16.84 -20.94
N ARG A 224 -20.31 16.90 -22.14
CA ARG A 224 -18.88 16.88 -22.46
C ARG A 224 -18.24 18.20 -21.97
N ILE A 225 -17.48 18.15 -20.88
CA ILE A 225 -16.60 19.26 -20.48
C ILE A 225 -15.27 19.08 -21.20
N ASN A 226 -14.92 20.09 -22.00
CA ASN A 226 -13.70 20.15 -22.79
C ASN A 226 -12.47 20.37 -21.89
N HIS A 227 -11.51 19.45 -21.92
CA HIS A 227 -10.15 19.72 -21.47
C HIS A 227 -9.42 20.54 -22.55
N SER A 228 -9.37 21.85 -22.35
CA SER A 228 -8.44 22.75 -23.06
C SER A 228 -7.03 22.49 -22.54
N ARG A 229 -6.20 21.81 -23.34
CA ARG A 229 -4.77 21.68 -23.11
C ARG A 229 -4.10 22.96 -23.61
N LYS A 230 -3.87 23.93 -22.72
CA LYS A 230 -2.96 25.06 -22.97
C LYS A 230 -1.52 24.59 -22.76
N THR A 231 -0.84 24.29 -23.86
CA THR A 231 0.63 24.22 -23.92
C THR A 231 1.17 25.64 -23.95
N SER A 232 1.72 26.10 -22.82
CA SER A 232 2.62 27.26 -22.78
C SER A 232 3.98 26.83 -23.32
N GLN A 233 4.31 27.23 -24.55
CA GLN A 233 5.69 27.23 -25.01
C GLN A 233 6.36 28.53 -24.55
N VAL A 234 7.45 28.36 -23.82
CA VAL A 234 8.39 29.39 -23.43
C VAL A 234 9.21 29.79 -24.65
N SER A 235 9.31 31.10 -24.87
CA SER A 235 10.14 31.76 -25.86
C SER A 235 11.62 31.70 -25.46
N ASP A 236 12.49 31.26 -26.36
CA ASP A 236 13.91 31.61 -26.35
C ASP A 236 14.27 32.25 -27.70
N TYR A 237 15.01 33.35 -27.60
CA TYR A 237 15.39 34.27 -28.67
C TYR A 237 16.70 33.86 -29.37
N ALA A 238 16.80 34.29 -30.64
CA ALA A 238 18.01 34.63 -31.43
C ALA A 238 18.50 33.59 -32.48
N PRO A 239 19.23 34.00 -33.55
CA PRO A 239 18.63 34.54 -34.79
C PRO A 239 19.23 34.02 -36.14
N SER A 240 18.39 33.94 -37.19
CA SER A 240 18.64 34.15 -38.66
C SER A 240 19.74 33.35 -39.43
N PRO A 241 19.80 33.34 -40.79
CA PRO A 241 19.00 34.05 -41.81
C PRO A 241 18.51 33.24 -43.05
N ALA A 242 17.54 33.87 -43.74
CA ALA A 242 17.30 34.01 -45.19
C ALA A 242 17.48 32.84 -46.19
N THR A 243 16.40 32.54 -46.93
CA THR A 243 16.51 32.48 -48.40
C THR A 243 15.21 32.91 -49.06
N GLU A 244 15.37 33.75 -50.07
CA GLU A 244 14.38 34.62 -50.69
C GLU A 244 13.58 33.90 -51.77
N PHE A 245 12.26 34.14 -51.75
CA PHE A 245 11.37 33.96 -52.89
C PHE A 245 11.49 35.19 -53.79
N PHE A 246 11.72 35.01 -55.09
CA PHE A 246 11.54 36.04 -56.12
C PHE A 246 10.57 35.55 -57.22
N PRO A 247 9.96 36.47 -57.98
CA PRO A 247 8.52 36.45 -58.26
C PRO A 247 8.25 36.41 -59.77
N THR A 248 7.00 36.27 -60.20
CA THR A 248 6.62 36.74 -61.54
C THR A 248 5.15 37.15 -61.65
N ARG A 249 4.94 38.46 -61.46
CA ARG A 249 4.22 39.39 -62.35
C ARG A 249 3.29 38.74 -63.42
N ARG A 250 1.98 39.00 -63.32
CA ARG A 250 1.21 39.99 -64.13
C ARG A 250 -0.31 39.77 -63.96
N ARG A 251 -1.03 40.83 -63.57
CA ARG A 251 -2.48 40.99 -63.79
C ARG A 251 -2.74 41.27 -65.29
N PRO A 252 -3.96 41.04 -65.79
CA PRO A 252 -4.89 42.17 -65.87
C PRO A 252 -6.32 41.87 -65.42
N SER A 253 -6.94 42.95 -64.95
CA SER A 253 -8.36 43.14 -64.68
C SER A 253 -9.28 42.78 -65.85
N HIS A 254 -10.38 42.04 -65.60
CA HIS A 254 -11.71 42.49 -66.01
C HIS A 254 -12.87 41.63 -65.45
N ILE A 255 -13.95 42.36 -65.11
CA ILE A 255 -15.37 41.98 -65.16
C ILE A 255 -15.88 41.05 -64.05
N ARG A 256 -16.47 41.68 -63.03
CA ARG A 256 -17.55 41.09 -62.22
C ARG A 256 -18.75 40.81 -63.12
N LYS A 257 -19.16 39.54 -63.19
CA LYS A 257 -20.57 39.14 -63.35
C LYS A 257 -20.90 38.14 -62.24
N PRO A 258 -22.03 38.28 -61.54
CA PRO A 258 -22.47 37.29 -60.57
C PRO A 258 -23.15 36.15 -61.32
N SER A 259 -22.64 34.94 -61.19
CA SER A 259 -23.33 33.75 -61.69
C SER A 259 -23.37 32.70 -60.59
N ASN A 260 -24.56 32.64 -60.00
CA ASN A 260 -25.28 31.44 -59.56
C ASN A 260 -24.69 30.59 -58.44
N LEU A 261 -25.47 30.57 -57.37
CA LEU A 261 -25.66 29.45 -56.45
C LEU A 261 -25.62 28.09 -57.18
N SER A 262 -24.61 27.30 -56.85
CA SER A 262 -24.67 25.83 -56.81
C SER A 262 -23.84 25.46 -55.58
N GLU A 263 -24.43 25.33 -54.39
CA GLU A 263 -25.01 24.06 -53.92
C GLU A 263 -24.16 22.90 -54.48
N GLY A 264 -23.19 22.37 -53.74
CA GLY A 264 -23.42 21.73 -52.44
C GLY A 264 -24.06 20.37 -52.65
N ILE A 265 -23.51 19.54 -53.56
CA ILE A 265 -23.87 18.14 -53.70
C ILE A 265 -22.55 17.37 -53.90
N LEU A 266 -21.97 16.88 -52.80
CA LEU A 266 -21.16 15.67 -52.88
C LEU A 266 -22.10 14.56 -53.31
N SER A 267 -21.72 13.78 -54.31
CA SER A 267 -22.52 12.67 -54.81
C SER A 267 -22.82 11.70 -53.66
N PRO A 268 -24.06 11.17 -53.51
CA PRO A 268 -24.42 10.18 -52.48
C PRO A 268 -23.51 8.94 -52.45
N THR A 269 -22.71 8.71 -53.49
CA THR A 269 -21.71 7.64 -53.56
C THR A 269 -20.45 7.92 -52.73
N ASP A 270 -20.06 9.18 -52.57
CA ASP A 270 -18.78 9.53 -51.93
C ASP A 270 -18.88 9.53 -50.40
N GLU A 271 -20.04 9.90 -49.85
CA GLU A 271 -20.34 9.80 -48.41
C GLU A 271 -20.45 8.33 -47.96
N VAL A 272 -21.08 7.47 -48.76
CA VAL A 272 -21.22 6.03 -48.46
C VAL A 272 -19.85 5.31 -48.49
N LEU A 273 -18.96 5.69 -49.40
CA LEU A 273 -17.59 5.16 -49.45
C LEU A 273 -16.75 5.61 -48.24
N ALA A 274 -16.92 6.86 -47.78
CA ALA A 274 -16.26 7.35 -46.57
C ALA A 274 -16.75 6.59 -45.32
N ASP A 275 -18.05 6.34 -45.20
CA ASP A 275 -18.60 5.57 -44.09
C ASP A 275 -18.17 4.09 -44.12
N GLU A 276 -18.11 3.47 -45.29
CA GLU A 276 -17.64 2.09 -45.44
C GLU A 276 -16.15 1.95 -45.06
N THR A 277 -15.31 2.91 -45.42
CA THR A 277 -13.89 2.90 -45.03
C THR A 277 -13.70 3.10 -43.53
N MET A 278 -14.44 4.04 -42.92
CA MET A 278 -14.42 4.23 -41.47
C MET A 278 -14.87 2.96 -40.72
N LEU A 279 -15.93 2.30 -41.20
CA LEU A 279 -16.43 1.07 -40.59
C LEU A 279 -15.41 -0.08 -40.68
N LYS A 280 -14.72 -0.23 -41.82
CA LYS A 280 -13.63 -1.21 -41.99
C LYS A 280 -12.47 -0.95 -41.04
N HIS A 281 -12.08 0.31 -40.84
CA HIS A 281 -11.05 0.67 -39.86
C HIS A 281 -11.48 0.40 -38.41
N ALA A 282 -12.72 0.71 -38.05
CA ALA A 282 -13.27 0.41 -36.72
C ALA A 282 -13.32 -1.10 -36.46
N TYR A 283 -13.75 -1.88 -37.45
CA TYR A 283 -13.79 -3.34 -37.35
C TYR A 283 -12.40 -3.95 -37.19
N SER A 284 -11.42 -3.48 -37.97
CA SER A 284 -10.02 -3.91 -37.85
C SER A 284 -9.44 -3.59 -36.47
N GLY A 285 -9.72 -2.39 -35.94
CA GLY A 285 -9.32 -2.00 -34.58
C GLY A 285 -9.91 -2.92 -33.53
N LEU A 286 -11.21 -3.22 -33.62
CA LEU A 286 -11.89 -4.12 -32.69
C LEU A 286 -11.33 -5.56 -32.76
N GLN A 287 -10.98 -6.03 -33.95
CA GLN A 287 -10.38 -7.34 -34.16
C GLN A 287 -8.99 -7.43 -33.52
N GLN A 288 -8.18 -6.36 -33.61
CA GLN A 288 -6.89 -6.27 -32.95
C GLN A 288 -7.02 -6.25 -31.42
N GLU A 289 -7.99 -5.51 -30.88
CA GLU A 289 -8.28 -5.48 -29.44
C GLU A 289 -8.72 -6.87 -28.94
N CYS A 290 -9.59 -7.56 -29.67
CA CYS A 290 -9.99 -8.93 -29.35
C CYS A 290 -8.81 -9.91 -29.35
N ALA A 291 -7.89 -9.80 -30.30
CA ALA A 291 -6.68 -10.61 -30.32
C ALA A 291 -5.78 -10.31 -29.11
N GLN A 292 -5.62 -9.03 -28.75
CA GLN A 292 -4.83 -8.62 -27.59
C GLN A 292 -5.45 -9.10 -26.28
N ILE A 293 -6.77 -9.02 -26.13
CA ILE A 293 -7.49 -9.50 -24.94
C ILE A 293 -7.35 -11.02 -24.83
N LYS A 294 -7.48 -11.78 -25.93
CA LYS A 294 -7.27 -13.24 -25.91
C LYS A 294 -5.86 -13.61 -25.47
N SER A 295 -4.83 -12.91 -25.96
CA SER A 295 -3.44 -13.12 -25.55
C SER A 295 -3.23 -12.83 -24.06
N LYS A 296 -3.75 -11.69 -23.56
CA LYS A 296 -3.71 -11.34 -22.13
C LYS A 296 -4.46 -12.37 -21.27
N LEU A 297 -5.58 -12.89 -21.74
CA LEU A 297 -6.35 -13.92 -21.04
C LEU A 297 -5.58 -15.26 -20.97
N ALA A 298 -4.87 -15.64 -22.04
CA ALA A 298 -4.02 -16.83 -22.01
C ALA A 298 -2.87 -16.68 -21.01
N ALA A 299 -2.18 -15.53 -21.04
CA ALA A 299 -1.08 -15.24 -20.11
C ALA A 299 -1.53 -15.17 -18.64
N THR A 300 -2.73 -14.65 -18.37
CA THR A 300 -3.29 -14.64 -17.01
C THR A 300 -3.68 -16.04 -16.52
N LYS A 301 -4.20 -16.90 -17.41
CA LYS A 301 -4.47 -18.31 -17.07
C LYS A 301 -3.20 -19.09 -16.71
N GLU A 302 -2.12 -18.91 -17.46
CA GLU A 302 -0.86 -19.59 -17.14
C GLU A 302 -0.26 -19.09 -15.83
N ARG A 303 -0.31 -17.78 -15.56
CA ARG A 303 0.10 -17.23 -14.25
C ARG A 303 -0.73 -17.76 -13.09
N MET A 304 -2.04 -17.92 -13.28
CA MET A 304 -2.92 -18.51 -12.27
C MET A 304 -2.53 -19.95 -11.94
N LYS A 305 -2.22 -20.77 -12.95
CA LYS A 305 -1.73 -22.14 -12.74
C LYS A 305 -0.39 -22.18 -11.98
N LEU A 306 0.53 -21.28 -12.30
CA LEU A 306 1.82 -21.19 -11.58
C LEU A 306 1.62 -20.75 -10.13
N ALA A 307 0.73 -19.79 -9.87
CA ALA A 307 0.39 -19.35 -8.53
C ALA A 307 -0.26 -20.48 -7.72
N GLU A 308 -1.19 -21.24 -8.31
CA GLU A 308 -1.79 -22.42 -7.69
C GLU A 308 -0.74 -23.48 -7.32
N ALA A 309 0.23 -23.74 -8.21
CA ALA A 309 1.32 -24.67 -7.94
C ALA A 309 2.23 -24.19 -6.79
N LEU A 310 2.53 -22.89 -6.72
CA LEU A 310 3.35 -22.31 -5.64
C LEU A 310 2.64 -22.35 -4.30
N VAL A 311 1.33 -22.07 -4.26
CA VAL A 311 0.51 -22.19 -3.03
C VAL A 311 0.53 -23.64 -2.55
N HIS A 312 0.32 -24.60 -3.46
CA HIS A 312 0.36 -26.02 -3.09
C HIS A 312 1.73 -26.45 -2.55
N SER A 313 2.83 -25.98 -3.16
CA SER A 313 4.18 -26.24 -2.64
C SER A 313 4.38 -25.65 -1.24
N ARG A 314 3.93 -24.41 -1.01
CA ARG A 314 4.05 -23.76 0.31
C ARG A 314 3.23 -24.46 1.39
N ASP A 315 2.06 -24.99 1.05
CA ASP A 315 1.25 -25.78 1.98
C ASP A 315 1.95 -27.06 2.42
N ILE A 316 2.66 -27.74 1.49
CA ILE A 316 3.48 -28.91 1.80
C ILE A 316 4.63 -28.53 2.75
N ASP A 317 5.36 -27.46 2.45
CA ASP A 317 6.47 -27.00 3.29
C ASP A 317 6.01 -26.57 4.68
N LEU A 318 4.88 -25.88 4.77
CA LEU A 318 4.25 -25.49 6.02
C LEU A 318 3.85 -26.72 6.84
N HIS A 319 3.27 -27.74 6.21
CA HIS A 319 2.91 -28.99 6.87
C HIS A 319 4.16 -29.71 7.41
N LEU A 320 5.21 -29.84 6.59
CA LEU A 320 6.47 -30.45 7.01
C LEU A 320 7.13 -29.68 8.17
N SER A 321 7.10 -28.35 8.13
CA SER A 321 7.62 -27.50 9.20
C SER A 321 6.85 -27.71 10.50
N LYS A 322 5.51 -27.75 10.46
CA LYS A 322 4.67 -28.06 11.64
C LYS A 322 5.03 -29.41 12.25
N VAL A 323 5.17 -30.45 11.43
CA VAL A 323 5.56 -31.79 11.91
C VAL A 323 6.93 -31.77 12.59
N ARG A 324 7.90 -31.01 12.05
CA ARG A 324 9.24 -30.86 12.66
C ARG A 324 9.17 -30.13 14.01
N VAL A 325 8.38 -29.06 14.10
CA VAL A 325 8.19 -28.30 15.35
C VAL A 325 7.54 -29.19 16.41
N GLU A 326 6.45 -29.89 16.08
CA GLU A 326 5.81 -30.80 17.03
C GLU A 326 6.75 -31.91 17.52
N ARG A 327 7.63 -32.43 16.66
CA ARG A 327 8.63 -33.41 17.06
C ARG A 327 9.64 -32.79 18.04
N ALA A 328 10.17 -31.63 17.70
CA ALA A 328 11.11 -30.91 18.56
C ALA A 328 10.49 -30.56 19.93
N GLU A 329 9.20 -30.21 19.97
CA GLU A 329 8.48 -29.96 21.22
C GLU A 329 8.32 -31.23 22.07
N ARG A 330 8.01 -32.37 21.46
CA ARG A 330 7.95 -33.66 22.17
C ARG A 330 9.32 -34.04 22.73
N ASP A 331 10.37 -33.90 21.95
CA ASP A 331 11.75 -34.21 22.37
C ASP A 331 12.19 -33.28 23.51
N ALA A 332 11.86 -31.97 23.43
CA ALA A 332 12.13 -31.02 24.50
C ALA A 332 11.33 -31.31 25.78
N ALA A 333 10.08 -31.76 25.66
CA ALA A 333 9.27 -32.18 26.80
C ALA A 333 9.84 -33.43 27.47
N ALA A 334 10.33 -34.40 26.69
CA ALA A 334 11.00 -35.59 27.21
C ALA A 334 12.29 -35.22 27.96
N ALA A 335 13.14 -34.39 27.38
CA ALA A 335 14.37 -33.91 28.02
C ALA A 335 14.11 -33.15 29.33
N ARG A 336 13.05 -32.32 29.38
CA ARG A 336 12.64 -31.63 30.62
C ARG A 336 12.19 -32.61 31.69
N LYS A 337 11.51 -33.69 31.31
CA LYS A 337 11.10 -34.74 32.25
C LYS A 337 12.32 -35.45 32.83
N GLU A 338 13.26 -35.90 31.99
CA GLU A 338 14.50 -36.55 32.43
C GLU A 338 15.33 -35.65 33.36
N LEU A 339 15.43 -34.36 33.04
CA LEU A 339 16.13 -33.39 33.89
C LEU A 339 15.46 -33.25 35.27
N ASN A 340 14.13 -33.25 35.32
CA ASN A 340 13.39 -33.20 36.58
C ASN A 340 13.58 -34.49 37.38
N ASP A 341 13.53 -35.65 36.73
CA ASP A 341 13.75 -36.94 37.38
C ASP A 341 15.16 -37.01 37.99
N LEU A 342 16.20 -36.60 37.24
CA LEU A 342 17.57 -36.48 37.73
C LEU A 342 17.70 -35.51 38.91
N LYS A 343 17.05 -34.34 38.83
CA LYS A 343 17.04 -33.35 39.92
C LYS A 343 16.43 -33.94 41.19
N THR A 344 15.31 -34.67 41.09
CA THR A 344 14.68 -35.29 42.26
C THR A 344 15.53 -36.41 42.84
N SER A 345 16.20 -37.22 42.00
CA SER A 345 17.13 -38.25 42.46
C SER A 345 18.30 -37.65 43.22
N LEU A 346 18.92 -36.59 42.66
CA LEU A 346 20.04 -35.90 43.29
C LEU A 346 19.66 -35.30 44.64
N LEU A 347 18.48 -34.69 44.76
CA LEU A 347 17.98 -34.17 46.02
C LEU A 347 17.83 -35.27 47.09
N LYS A 348 17.31 -36.43 46.71
CA LYS A 348 17.20 -37.59 47.61
C LYS A 348 18.58 -38.11 48.04
N ASP A 349 19.55 -38.16 47.14
CA ASP A 349 20.90 -38.59 47.47
C ASP A 349 21.61 -37.59 48.40
N ILE A 350 21.43 -36.29 48.17
CA ILE A 350 21.93 -35.24 49.09
C ILE A 350 21.28 -35.40 50.46
N GLU A 351 19.96 -35.57 50.53
CA GLU A 351 19.24 -35.77 51.80
C GLU A 351 19.75 -37.00 52.55
N ARG A 352 19.99 -38.13 51.84
CA ARG A 352 20.57 -39.34 52.43
C ARG A 352 21.97 -39.11 52.99
N VAL A 353 22.84 -38.41 52.25
CA VAL A 353 24.20 -38.09 52.71
C VAL A 353 24.17 -37.18 53.93
N VAL A 354 23.30 -36.17 53.93
CA VAL A 354 23.11 -35.26 55.07
C VAL A 354 22.62 -36.05 56.29
N MET A 355 21.56 -36.84 56.15
CA MET A 355 21.02 -37.63 57.26
C MET A 355 22.03 -38.63 57.83
N ASN A 356 22.82 -39.31 56.98
CA ASN A 356 23.87 -40.22 57.44
C ASN A 356 25.00 -39.50 58.20
N LYS A 357 25.34 -38.26 57.82
CA LYS A 357 26.33 -37.45 58.54
C LYS A 357 25.84 -37.00 59.92
N PHE A 358 24.55 -36.74 60.07
CA PHE A 358 23.95 -36.29 61.34
C PHE A 358 23.47 -37.45 62.24
N ALA A 359 23.20 -38.64 61.69
CA ALA A 359 22.84 -39.84 62.45
C ALA A 359 24.06 -40.60 63.02
N GLY A 360 25.29 -40.30 62.57
CA GLY A 360 26.53 -40.94 63.03
C GLY A 360 27.10 -40.45 64.37
N GLY A 361 26.33 -39.69 65.15
CA GLY A 361 26.76 -39.13 66.44
C GLY A 361 26.32 -39.95 67.66
N SER A 362 26.61 -41.25 67.71
CA SER A 362 26.65 -42.04 68.96
C SER A 362 27.17 -43.44 68.69
N VAL A 363 28.49 -43.62 68.79
CA VAL A 363 29.06 -44.87 69.29
C VAL A 363 30.09 -44.49 70.34
N SER A 364 29.70 -44.76 71.57
CA SER A 364 30.42 -44.60 72.82
C SER A 364 31.79 -45.28 72.82
N SER A 365 32.78 -44.57 73.37
CA SER A 365 33.92 -45.18 74.07
C SER A 365 33.42 -46.14 75.16
N GLU A 366 34.10 -47.28 75.28
CA GLU A 366 34.60 -47.92 76.52
C GLU A 366 34.53 -49.46 76.48
N ASN A 367 35.72 -50.07 76.46
CA ASN A 367 36.17 -51.21 77.30
C ASN A 367 37.57 -51.58 76.78
N SER A 368 38.63 -51.07 77.38
CA SER A 368 39.29 -51.51 78.63
C SER A 368 40.07 -52.83 78.49
N GLU A 369 41.38 -52.66 78.65
CA GLU A 369 42.35 -53.54 79.34
C GLU A 369 42.85 -54.87 78.72
N MET A 370 44.16 -54.83 78.44
CA MET A 370 45.22 -55.74 78.90
C MET A 370 44.84 -57.19 79.30
N SER A 371 45.49 -58.17 78.67
CA SER A 371 46.40 -59.09 79.38
C SER A 371 47.26 -59.94 78.42
N SER A 372 48.58 -59.81 78.62
CA SER A 372 49.67 -60.80 78.53
C SER A 372 49.37 -62.24 78.08
N ALA A 373 50.13 -62.73 77.08
CA ALA A 373 51.17 -63.78 77.18
C ALA A 373 51.63 -64.23 75.78
#